data_AF-A0A845SQR0-F1
#
_entry.id   AF-A0A845SQR0-F1
#
_cell.length_a   1.000
_cell.length_b   1.000
_cell.length_c   1.000
_cell.angle_alpha   90.00
_cell.angle_beta   90.00
_cell.angle_gamma   90.00
#
_symmetry.space_group_name_H-M   'P 1'
#
loop_
_entity.id
_entity.type
_entity.pdbx_description
1 polymer ?
#
loop_
_entity_poly.entity_id
_entity_poly.type
_entity_poly.pdbx_seq_one_letter_code
_entity_poly.pdbx_strand_id
1 'polypeptide(L)'
;MTFLDTPRFSVWLAIVVSLFTFILWCLMPTDPLVHLVEEGQLVENLTLVGYGIAILMLVLLPIPLFRLRTRIAVIVVLMAMMAREADLHKYLDHMSMLKLRFWTGSLPSVDKLYAILSLAPIIIACLYLLFRHTFALIRDLRAGKGHAATITTFVFLVGLTNLIDRSLGMIKETFGWHAPEWLVALQTSQEEFLELSLPFLAMVAAIQYRREIMRSLAAALPAGHGQWAK
;
A
#
# COMPACT_ATOMS: atom_id res chain seq x y z
N MET A 1 -1.65 -25.19 -8.20
CA MET A 1 -1.48 -23.88 -7.52
C MET A 1 -1.19 -22.83 -8.58
N THR A 2 -1.82 -21.66 -8.54
CA THR A 2 -1.52 -20.60 -9.51
C THR A 2 -0.28 -19.83 -9.05
N PHE A 3 0.50 -19.25 -9.98
CA PHE A 3 1.69 -18.44 -9.65
C PHE A 3 1.37 -17.33 -8.64
N LEU A 4 0.17 -16.74 -8.74
CA LEU A 4 -0.35 -15.73 -7.84
C LEU A 4 -0.48 -16.22 -6.39
N ASP A 5 -0.65 -17.51 -6.12
CA ASP A 5 -0.78 -18.02 -4.74
C ASP A 5 0.57 -18.28 -4.07
N THR A 6 1.69 -18.10 -4.78
CA THR A 6 3.02 -18.35 -4.24
C THR A 6 3.46 -17.21 -3.32
N PRO A 7 4.18 -17.50 -2.21
CA PRO A 7 4.66 -16.47 -1.29
C PRO A 7 5.71 -15.54 -1.92
N ARG A 8 6.25 -15.90 -3.08
CA ARG A 8 7.26 -15.11 -3.79
C ARG A 8 6.66 -14.12 -4.77
N PHE A 9 5.37 -14.25 -5.12
CA PHE A 9 4.72 -13.43 -6.14
C PHE A 9 4.85 -11.92 -5.85
N SER A 10 4.51 -11.50 -4.64
CA SER A 10 4.54 -10.08 -4.25
C SER A 10 5.95 -9.49 -4.27
N VAL A 11 6.93 -10.28 -3.81
CA VAL A 11 8.35 -9.88 -3.82
C VAL A 11 8.86 -9.75 -5.25
N TRP A 12 8.53 -10.71 -6.12
CA TRP A 12 8.88 -10.62 -7.54
C TRP A 12 8.21 -9.45 -8.24
N LEU A 13 6.94 -9.16 -7.92
CA LEU A 13 6.25 -7.98 -8.46
C LEU A 13 7.01 -6.69 -8.10
N ALA A 14 7.38 -6.52 -6.82
CA ALA A 14 8.13 -5.35 -6.37
C ALA A 14 9.50 -5.22 -7.06
N ILE A 15 10.23 -6.34 -7.17
CA ILE A 15 11.53 -6.37 -7.85
C ILE A 15 11.38 -6.03 -9.33
N VAL A 16 10.40 -6.62 -10.01
CA VAL A 16 10.15 -6.37 -11.44
C VAL A 16 9.76 -4.93 -11.68
N VAL A 17 8.91 -4.35 -10.83
CA VAL A 17 8.54 -2.92 -10.90
C VAL A 17 9.78 -2.05 -10.71
N SER A 18 10.58 -2.27 -9.67
CA SER A 18 11.80 -1.49 -9.42
C SER A 18 12.82 -1.61 -10.57
N LEU A 19 13.02 -2.82 -11.11
CA LEU A 19 13.90 -3.05 -12.26
C LEU A 19 13.36 -2.38 -13.53
N PHE A 20 12.05 -2.46 -13.77
CA PHE A 20 11.41 -1.79 -14.89
C PHE A 20 11.60 -0.28 -14.80
N THR A 21 11.37 0.32 -13.62
CA THR A 21 11.61 1.74 -13.39
C THR A 21 13.07 2.12 -13.58
N PHE A 22 14.01 1.29 -13.14
CA PHE A 22 15.44 1.52 -13.37
C PHE A 22 15.78 1.49 -14.87
N ILE A 23 15.20 0.55 -15.62
CA ILE A 23 15.35 0.49 -17.08
C ILE A 23 14.75 1.74 -17.74
N LEU A 24 13.57 2.20 -17.31
CA LEU A 24 12.98 3.45 -17.81
C LEU A 24 13.91 4.63 -17.55
N TRP A 25 14.46 4.74 -16.35
CA TRP A 25 15.44 5.78 -16.01
C TRP A 25 16.71 5.73 -16.88
N CYS A 26 17.21 4.54 -17.23
CA CYS A 26 18.36 4.40 -18.13
C CYS A 26 18.06 4.78 -19.59
N LEU A 27 16.82 4.57 -20.06
CA LEU A 27 16.46 4.67 -21.48
C LEU A 27 15.73 5.97 -21.84
N MET A 28 15.03 6.58 -20.88
CA MET A 28 14.20 7.75 -21.09
C MET A 28 14.98 9.02 -20.74
N PRO A 29 14.83 10.12 -21.50
CA PRO A 29 15.36 11.41 -21.09
C PRO A 29 14.76 11.85 -19.75
N THR A 30 15.51 12.66 -18.99
CA THR A 30 15.13 13.10 -17.64
C THR A 30 13.80 13.83 -17.61
N ASP A 31 13.60 14.87 -18.45
CA ASP A 31 12.40 15.72 -18.35
C ASP A 31 11.10 14.96 -18.63
N PRO A 32 11.00 14.13 -19.70
CA PRO A 32 9.83 13.29 -19.91
C PRO A 32 9.57 12.29 -18.78
N LEU A 33 10.63 11.73 -18.18
CA LEU A 33 10.49 10.79 -17.08
C LEU A 33 9.97 11.49 -15.83
N VAL A 34 10.52 12.65 -15.48
CA VAL A 34 10.03 13.49 -14.38
C VAL A 34 8.57 13.87 -14.62
N HIS A 35 8.22 14.34 -15.81
CA HIS A 35 6.83 14.69 -16.14
C HIS A 35 5.86 13.50 -16.08
N LEU A 36 6.32 12.26 -16.27
CA LEU A 36 5.49 11.08 -16.14
C LEU A 36 5.11 10.78 -14.68
N VAL A 37 6.03 11.10 -13.76
CA VAL A 37 5.99 10.69 -12.34
C VAL A 37 5.80 11.87 -11.38
N GLU A 38 5.75 13.10 -11.87
CA GLU A 38 5.55 14.30 -11.04
C GLU A 38 4.13 14.33 -10.41
N GLU A 39 3.98 15.03 -9.28
CA GLU A 39 2.70 15.19 -8.58
C GLU A 39 1.59 15.65 -9.57
N GLY A 40 0.45 14.97 -9.55
CA GLY A 40 -0.72 15.18 -10.39
C GLY A 40 -0.64 14.57 -11.80
N GLN A 41 0.45 13.86 -12.13
CA GLN A 41 0.66 13.27 -13.46
C GLN A 41 0.14 11.83 -13.55
N LEU A 42 0.52 11.13 -14.62
CA LEU A 42 -0.09 9.86 -14.99
C LEU A 42 0.08 8.79 -13.91
N VAL A 43 1.27 8.65 -13.32
CA VAL A 43 1.53 7.57 -12.36
C VAL A 43 0.73 7.75 -11.07
N GLU A 44 0.74 8.93 -10.46
CA GLU A 44 -0.09 9.26 -9.28
C GLU A 44 -1.58 9.02 -9.56
N ASN A 45 -2.09 9.50 -10.71
CA ASN A 45 -3.49 9.30 -11.09
C ASN A 45 -3.85 7.81 -11.23
N LEU A 46 -2.93 6.99 -11.77
CA LEU A 46 -3.11 5.54 -11.83
C LEU A 46 -3.07 4.91 -10.43
N THR A 47 -2.24 5.41 -9.52
CA THR A 47 -2.20 4.97 -8.12
C THR A 47 -3.53 5.23 -7.43
N LEU A 48 -4.10 6.44 -7.60
CA LEU A 48 -5.42 6.82 -7.10
C LEU A 48 -6.54 5.92 -7.63
N VAL A 49 -6.56 5.69 -8.95
CA VAL A 49 -7.52 4.77 -9.58
C VAL A 49 -7.33 3.35 -9.02
N GLY A 50 -6.09 2.90 -8.87
CA GLY A 50 -5.75 1.62 -8.27
C GLY A 50 -6.32 1.45 -6.86
N TYR A 51 -6.15 2.46 -6.00
CA TYR A 51 -6.75 2.45 -4.66
C TYR A 51 -8.27 2.42 -4.71
N GLY A 52 -8.90 3.22 -5.58
CA GLY A 52 -10.35 3.21 -5.78
C GLY A 52 -10.88 1.82 -6.17
N ILE A 53 -10.20 1.14 -7.11
CA ILE A 53 -10.53 -0.23 -7.52
C ILE A 53 -10.32 -1.21 -6.36
N ALA A 54 -9.22 -1.10 -5.61
CA ALA A 54 -8.94 -1.98 -4.48
C ALA A 54 -10.00 -1.86 -3.36
N ILE A 55 -10.43 -0.64 -3.05
CA ILE A 55 -11.51 -0.36 -2.09
C ILE A 55 -12.82 -0.93 -2.60
N LEU A 56 -13.20 -0.65 -3.85
CA LEU A 56 -14.43 -1.18 -4.45
C LEU A 56 -14.43 -2.70 -4.45
N MET A 57 -13.29 -3.34 -4.76
CA MET A 57 -13.14 -4.79 -4.71
C MET A 57 -13.38 -5.31 -3.29
N LEU A 58 -12.84 -4.69 -2.24
CA LEU A 58 -13.05 -5.14 -0.85
C LEU A 58 -14.49 -4.96 -0.37
N VAL A 59 -15.19 -3.95 -0.88
CA VAL A 59 -16.62 -3.72 -0.61
C VAL A 59 -17.47 -4.80 -1.27
N LEU A 60 -17.23 -5.06 -2.56
CA LEU A 60 -18.08 -5.94 -3.38
C LEU A 60 -17.74 -7.42 -3.23
N LEU A 61 -16.47 -7.78 -3.01
CA LEU A 61 -16.03 -9.17 -2.99
C LEU A 61 -16.46 -9.86 -1.68
N PRO A 62 -17.30 -10.91 -1.73
CA PRO A 62 -17.59 -11.70 -0.55
C PRO A 62 -16.36 -12.55 -0.21
N ILE A 63 -15.77 -12.28 0.95
CA ILE A 63 -14.68 -13.08 1.51
C ILE A 63 -15.28 -13.81 2.72
N PRO A 64 -15.54 -15.13 2.62
CA PRO A 64 -16.11 -15.89 3.72
C PRO A 64 -15.22 -15.77 4.96
N LEU A 65 -15.80 -15.77 6.16
CA LEU A 65 -15.08 -15.66 7.44
C LEU A 65 -14.28 -14.36 7.65
N PHE A 66 -14.29 -13.43 6.69
CA PHE A 66 -13.65 -12.13 6.85
C PHE A 66 -14.53 -11.21 7.69
N ARG A 67 -14.12 -11.01 8.95
CA ARG A 67 -14.88 -10.22 9.92
C ARG A 67 -15.09 -8.79 9.41
N LEU A 68 -16.32 -8.29 9.54
CA LEU A 68 -16.70 -6.94 9.13
C LEU A 68 -15.77 -5.86 9.71
N ARG A 69 -15.38 -5.99 10.99
CA ARG A 69 -14.45 -5.06 11.65
C ARG A 69 -13.08 -5.01 10.97
N THR A 70 -12.53 -6.16 10.56
CA THR A 70 -11.26 -6.23 9.82
C THR A 70 -11.42 -5.60 8.44
N ARG A 71 -12.53 -5.89 7.75
CA ARG A 71 -12.83 -5.30 6.44
C ARG A 71 -12.88 -3.76 6.51
N ILE A 72 -13.63 -3.22 7.47
CA ILE A 72 -13.72 -1.77 7.68
C ILE A 72 -12.35 -1.18 7.99
N ALA A 73 -11.57 -1.81 8.89
CA ALA A 73 -10.23 -1.32 9.22
C ALA A 73 -9.30 -1.29 7.99
N VAL A 74 -9.31 -2.32 7.14
CA VAL A 74 -8.52 -2.34 5.90
C VAL A 74 -9.00 -1.25 4.93
N ILE A 75 -10.31 -1.07 4.76
CA ILE A 75 -10.87 -0.02 3.89
C ILE A 75 -10.45 1.36 4.39
N VAL A 76 -10.51 1.63 5.70
CA VAL A 76 -10.06 2.89 6.29
C VAL A 76 -8.58 3.15 6.02
N VAL A 77 -7.72 2.12 6.15
CA VAL A 77 -6.29 2.25 5.82
C VAL A 77 -6.08 2.54 4.33
N LEU A 78 -6.77 1.85 3.43
CA LEU A 78 -6.64 2.12 1.99
C LEU A 78 -7.18 3.50 1.60
N MET A 79 -8.27 3.95 2.20
CA MET A 79 -8.77 5.33 2.02
C MET A 79 -7.76 6.36 2.53
N ALA A 80 -7.09 6.08 3.66
CA ALA A 80 -6.05 6.96 4.19
C ALA A 80 -4.85 7.05 3.24
N MET A 81 -4.45 5.93 2.63
CA MET A 81 -3.36 5.91 1.66
C MET A 81 -3.74 6.63 0.36
N MET A 82 -4.96 6.41 -0.13
CA MET A 82 -5.49 7.16 -1.28
C MET A 82 -5.58 8.67 -0.99
N ALA A 83 -5.94 9.06 0.24
CA ALA A 83 -5.99 10.46 0.64
C ALA A 83 -4.59 11.07 0.85
N ARG A 84 -3.59 10.26 1.23
CA ARG A 84 -2.17 10.67 1.23
C ARG A 84 -1.74 10.97 -0.19
N GLU A 85 -2.00 10.05 -1.11
CA GLU A 85 -1.66 10.16 -2.53
C GLU A 85 -2.28 11.41 -3.18
N ALA A 86 -3.59 11.62 -2.98
CA ALA A 86 -4.30 12.76 -3.55
C ALA A 86 -3.97 14.12 -2.88
N ASP A 87 -2.95 14.15 -2.01
CA ASP A 87 -2.56 15.33 -1.25
C ASP A 87 -3.68 16.01 -0.45
N LEU A 88 -4.76 15.29 -0.13
CA LEU A 88 -5.88 15.83 0.65
C LEU A 88 -5.41 16.32 2.03
N HIS A 89 -4.30 15.77 2.51
CA HIS A 89 -3.66 16.17 3.76
C HIS A 89 -2.94 17.53 3.72
N LYS A 90 -2.74 18.14 2.53
CA LYS A 90 -2.21 19.50 2.32
C LYS A 90 -3.32 20.57 2.21
N TYR A 91 -4.61 20.18 2.15
CA TYR A 91 -5.73 21.10 1.89
C TYR A 91 -6.08 22.02 3.09
N LEU A 92 -5.71 21.64 4.32
CA LEU A 92 -5.98 22.40 5.54
C LEU A 92 -4.79 23.27 5.95
N ASP A 93 -4.41 24.22 5.09
CA ASP A 93 -3.36 25.27 5.29
C ASP A 93 -1.96 24.99 4.70
N HIS A 94 -1.89 24.28 3.56
CA HIS A 94 -0.65 24.07 2.77
C HIS A 94 0.54 23.40 3.52
N MET A 95 0.33 22.97 4.77
CA MET A 95 1.29 22.24 5.59
C MET A 95 0.75 20.85 5.92
N SER A 96 1.56 19.82 5.66
CA SER A 96 1.21 18.44 6.00
C SER A 96 1.00 18.26 7.51
N MET A 97 -0.16 17.73 7.88
CA MET A 97 -0.52 17.37 9.27
C MET A 97 0.43 16.35 9.91
N LEU A 98 1.23 15.66 9.11
CA LEU A 98 2.23 14.68 9.55
C LEU A 98 3.56 15.34 9.96
N LYS A 99 3.77 16.63 9.65
CA LYS A 99 4.98 17.35 10.05
C LYS A 99 4.87 17.82 11.49
N LEU A 100 5.95 17.65 12.26
CA LEU A 100 6.01 18.10 13.66
C LEU A 100 5.68 19.60 13.81
N ARG A 101 6.09 20.41 12.84
CA ARG A 101 5.83 21.85 12.76
C ARG A 101 4.34 22.20 12.71
N PHE A 102 3.48 21.33 12.17
CA PHE A 102 2.03 21.52 12.21
C PHE A 102 1.50 21.54 13.65
N TRP A 103 2.08 20.69 14.52
CA TRP A 103 1.65 20.57 15.91
C TRP A 103 2.27 21.62 16.82
N THR A 104 3.56 21.94 16.60
CA THR A 104 4.32 22.89 17.44
C THR A 104 4.21 24.34 16.98
N GLY A 105 3.72 24.58 15.75
CA GLY A 105 3.51 25.91 15.19
C GLY A 105 2.31 26.65 15.78
N SER A 106 2.21 27.93 15.42
CA SER A 106 1.17 28.88 15.83
C SER A 106 -0.17 28.69 15.11
N LEU A 107 -0.42 27.51 14.54
CA LEU A 107 -1.67 27.20 13.83
C LEU A 107 -2.87 27.25 14.79
N PRO A 108 -4.05 27.72 14.32
CA PRO A 108 -5.27 27.73 15.10
C PRO A 108 -5.59 26.35 15.72
N SER A 109 -6.06 26.36 16.96
CA SER A 109 -6.42 25.12 17.68
C SER A 109 -7.54 24.32 16.99
N VAL A 110 -8.37 25.01 16.19
CA VAL A 110 -9.44 24.39 15.40
C VAL A 110 -8.88 23.51 14.28
N ASP A 111 -7.82 23.92 13.60
CA ASP A 111 -7.17 23.13 12.54
C ASP A 111 -6.50 21.88 13.11
N LYS A 112 -5.93 22.01 14.32
CA LYS A 112 -5.39 20.85 15.07
C LYS A 112 -6.49 19.86 15.45
N LEU A 113 -7.68 20.33 15.79
CA LEU A 113 -8.83 19.46 16.07
C LEU A 113 -9.29 18.70 14.82
N TYR A 114 -9.38 19.36 13.67
CA TYR A 114 -9.69 18.70 12.39
C TYR A 114 -8.62 17.67 11.99
N ALA A 115 -7.34 17.96 12.23
CA ALA A 115 -6.26 17.01 12.02
C ALA A 115 -6.39 15.77 12.93
N ILE A 116 -6.68 15.95 14.22
CA ILE A 116 -6.91 14.83 15.14
C ILE A 116 -8.12 14.01 14.68
N LEU A 117 -9.23 14.65 14.32
CA LEU A 117 -10.46 13.96 13.95
C LEU A 117 -10.31 13.14 12.67
N SER A 118 -9.51 13.61 11.70
CA SER A 118 -9.20 12.89 10.47
C SER A 118 -8.17 11.77 10.68
N LEU A 119 -7.15 11.97 11.52
CA LEU A 119 -6.11 10.97 11.79
C LEU A 119 -6.56 9.87 12.77
N ALA A 120 -7.42 10.19 13.73
CA ALA A 120 -7.89 9.23 14.74
C ALA A 120 -8.45 7.92 14.17
N PRO A 121 -9.40 7.91 13.21
CA PRO A 121 -9.92 6.65 12.66
C PRO A 121 -8.83 5.83 11.96
N ILE A 122 -7.85 6.48 11.33
CA ILE A 122 -6.72 5.84 10.66
C ILE A 122 -5.82 5.15 11.70
N ILE A 123 -5.44 5.88 12.75
CA ILE A 123 -4.62 5.35 13.86
C ILE A 123 -5.33 4.18 14.53
N ILE A 124 -6.62 4.31 14.83
CA ILE A 124 -7.42 3.24 15.44
C ILE A 124 -7.46 2.00 14.54
N ALA A 125 -7.66 2.16 13.24
CA ALA A 125 -7.66 1.05 12.28
C ALA A 125 -6.29 0.36 12.22
N CYS A 126 -5.20 1.13 12.14
CA CYS A 126 -3.84 0.60 12.14
C CYS A 126 -3.52 -0.18 13.43
N LEU A 127 -3.81 0.40 14.60
CA LEU A 127 -3.58 -0.25 15.90
C LEU A 127 -4.44 -1.52 16.04
N TYR A 128 -5.71 -1.47 15.60
CA TYR A 128 -6.58 -2.65 15.60
C TYR A 128 -5.98 -3.78 14.75
N LEU A 129 -5.52 -3.48 13.53
CA LEU A 129 -4.92 -4.47 12.65
C LEU A 129 -3.61 -5.02 13.24
N LEU A 130 -2.76 -4.15 13.77
CA LEU A 130 -1.49 -4.51 14.40
C LEU A 130 -1.71 -5.45 15.58
N PHE A 131 -2.50 -5.04 16.58
CA PHE A 131 -2.69 -5.86 17.79
C PHE A 131 -3.47 -7.14 17.52
N ARG A 132 -4.41 -7.14 16.58
CA ARG A 132 -5.27 -8.30 16.34
C ARG A 132 -4.64 -9.35 15.42
N HIS A 133 -3.84 -8.93 14.43
CA HIS A 133 -3.43 -9.82 13.34
C HIS A 133 -1.93 -10.05 13.25
N THR A 134 -1.06 -9.35 14.01
CA THR A 134 0.41 -9.52 13.90
C THR A 134 0.86 -10.97 14.14
N PHE A 135 0.42 -11.61 15.23
CA PHE A 135 0.81 -13.00 15.50
C PHE A 135 0.28 -13.98 14.45
N ALA A 136 -0.94 -13.76 13.97
CA ALA A 136 -1.53 -14.59 12.91
C ALA A 136 -0.77 -14.42 11.60
N LEU A 137 -0.38 -13.18 11.26
CA LEU A 137 0.42 -12.86 10.08
C LEU A 137 1.80 -13.52 10.15
N ILE A 138 2.50 -13.43 11.28
CA ILE A 138 3.81 -14.07 11.48
C ILE A 138 3.69 -15.59 11.33
N ARG A 139 2.67 -16.20 11.93
CA ARG A 139 2.42 -17.64 11.80
C ARG A 139 2.16 -18.03 10.35
N ASP A 140 1.29 -17.31 9.66
CA ASP A 140 0.93 -17.57 8.27
C ASP A 140 2.11 -17.34 7.31
N LEU A 141 2.97 -16.35 7.60
CA LEU A 141 4.21 -16.10 6.86
C LEU A 141 5.20 -17.25 7.04
N ARG A 142 5.40 -17.73 8.27
CA ARG A 142 6.24 -18.92 8.55
C ARG A 142 5.69 -20.18 7.90
N ALA A 143 4.37 -20.29 7.74
CA ALA A 143 3.72 -21.37 7.01
C ALA A 143 3.78 -21.19 5.48
N GLY A 144 4.43 -20.14 4.97
CA GLY A 144 4.63 -19.91 3.54
C GLY A 144 3.35 -19.52 2.78
N LYS A 145 2.36 -18.95 3.47
CA LYS A 145 1.08 -18.59 2.86
C LYS A 145 1.21 -17.32 2.01
N GLY A 146 0.64 -17.38 0.80
CA GLY A 146 0.72 -16.31 -0.20
C GLY A 146 0.24 -14.94 0.31
N HIS A 147 -0.94 -14.88 0.94
CA HIS A 147 -1.49 -13.60 1.44
C HIS A 147 -0.63 -12.97 2.51
N ALA A 148 -0.01 -13.77 3.39
CA ALA A 148 0.83 -13.27 4.45
C ALA A 148 2.10 -12.63 3.87
N ALA A 149 2.74 -13.28 2.90
CA ALA A 149 3.87 -12.69 2.19
C ALA A 149 3.48 -11.39 1.47
N THR A 150 2.34 -11.35 0.78
CA THR A 150 1.86 -10.15 0.10
C THR A 150 1.58 -8.99 1.05
N ILE A 151 0.93 -9.25 2.20
CA ILE A 151 0.69 -8.24 3.23
C ILE A 151 2.02 -7.73 3.80
N THR A 152 2.98 -8.62 4.06
CA THR A 152 4.31 -8.21 4.53
C THR A 152 5.05 -7.37 3.48
N THR A 153 5.00 -7.75 2.20
CA THR A 153 5.56 -6.94 1.12
C THR A 153 4.90 -5.58 1.02
N PHE A 154 3.57 -5.51 1.14
CA PHE A 154 2.83 -4.25 1.15
C PHE A 154 3.32 -3.33 2.28
N VAL A 155 3.34 -3.82 3.53
CA VAL A 155 3.79 -3.03 4.68
C VAL A 155 5.25 -2.59 4.52
N PHE A 156 6.11 -3.48 4.01
CA PHE A 156 7.50 -3.16 3.73
C PHE A 156 7.64 -2.06 2.68
N LEU A 157 6.90 -2.15 1.57
CA LEU A 157 6.94 -1.14 0.50
C LEU A 157 6.42 0.22 0.95
N VAL A 158 5.42 0.29 1.82
CA VAL A 158 5.00 1.56 2.43
C VAL A 158 6.15 2.23 3.19
N GLY A 159 6.92 1.45 3.95
CA GLY A 159 8.09 1.97 4.66
C GLY A 159 9.23 2.35 3.71
N LEU A 160 9.47 1.53 2.68
CA LEU A 160 10.55 1.73 1.72
C LEU A 160 10.33 2.95 0.83
N THR A 161 9.13 3.12 0.28
CA THR A 161 8.76 4.26 -0.58
C THR A 161 8.89 5.58 0.17
N ASN A 162 8.35 5.65 1.39
CA ASN A 162 8.53 6.83 2.26
C ASN A 162 10.00 7.07 2.70
N LEU A 163 10.85 6.04 2.71
CA LEU A 163 12.30 6.22 2.93
C LEU A 163 12.97 6.80 1.68
N ILE A 164 12.58 6.33 0.48
CA ILE A 164 13.06 6.82 -0.81
C ILE A 164 12.69 8.30 -0.97
N ASP A 165 11.43 8.66 -0.74
CA ASP A 165 10.90 10.04 -0.74
C ASP A 165 11.81 11.01 0.03
N ARG A 166 12.09 10.66 1.28
CA ARG A 166 12.83 11.53 2.20
C ARG A 166 14.33 11.53 1.97
N SER A 167 14.85 10.60 1.18
CA SER A 167 16.30 10.36 1.08
C SER A 167 17.06 11.58 0.57
N LEU A 168 16.65 12.18 -0.56
CA LEU A 168 17.32 13.36 -1.12
C LEU A 168 17.05 14.62 -0.27
N GLY A 169 15.85 14.76 0.28
CA GLY A 169 15.51 15.86 1.20
C GLY A 169 16.41 15.90 2.42
N MET A 170 16.64 14.76 3.07
CA MET A 170 17.53 14.65 4.24
C MET A 170 18.99 14.99 3.89
N ILE A 171 19.47 14.56 2.72
CA ILE A 171 20.84 14.87 2.27
C ILE A 171 21.00 16.38 2.06
N LYS A 172 20.01 17.03 1.44
CA LYS A 172 19.99 18.48 1.24
C LYS A 172 20.00 19.23 2.58
N GLU A 173 19.17 18.83 3.53
CA GLU A 173 19.08 19.49 4.84
C GLU A 173 20.35 19.28 5.68
N THR A 174 20.96 18.10 5.61
CA THR A 174 22.12 17.74 6.44
C THR A 174 23.43 18.27 5.87
N PHE A 175 23.59 18.26 4.54
CA PHE A 175 24.87 18.55 3.88
C PHE A 175 24.82 19.76 2.94
N GLY A 176 23.67 20.40 2.74
CA GLY A 176 23.49 21.49 1.78
C GLY A 176 23.63 21.06 0.31
N TRP A 177 23.73 19.76 0.06
CA TRP A 177 23.96 19.20 -1.27
C TRP A 177 22.66 19.12 -2.07
N HIS A 178 22.70 19.64 -3.29
CA HIS A 178 21.57 19.59 -4.21
C HIS A 178 21.76 18.43 -5.17
N ALA A 179 20.81 17.50 -5.16
CA ALA A 179 20.84 16.36 -6.07
C ALA A 179 20.73 16.85 -7.52
N PRO A 180 21.53 16.29 -8.45
CA PRO A 180 21.36 16.56 -9.87
C PRO A 180 20.03 15.98 -10.36
N GLU A 181 19.47 16.58 -11.42
CA GLU A 181 18.13 16.24 -11.95
C GLU A 181 17.96 14.75 -12.29
N TRP A 182 19.00 14.11 -12.83
CA TRP A 182 18.95 12.67 -13.13
C TRP A 182 18.73 11.81 -11.88
N LEU A 183 19.25 12.24 -10.72
CA LEU A 183 19.10 11.50 -9.46
C LEU A 183 17.73 11.74 -8.85
N VAL A 184 17.21 12.96 -8.98
CA VAL A 184 15.81 13.28 -8.63
C VAL A 184 14.87 12.42 -9.46
N ALA A 185 15.06 12.36 -10.78
CA ALA A 185 14.25 11.52 -11.66
C ALA A 185 14.31 10.03 -11.28
N LEU A 186 15.48 9.52 -10.88
CA LEU A 186 15.60 8.13 -10.38
C LEU A 186 14.81 7.94 -9.08
N GLN A 187 14.96 8.84 -8.11
CA GLN A 187 14.26 8.75 -6.83
C GLN A 187 12.75 8.79 -7.03
N THR A 188 12.24 9.85 -7.66
CA THR A 188 10.80 10.07 -7.84
C THR A 188 10.18 8.94 -8.66
N SER A 189 10.84 8.49 -9.73
CA SER A 189 10.30 7.34 -10.48
C SER A 189 10.27 6.05 -9.65
N GLN A 190 11.30 5.74 -8.86
CA GLN A 190 11.30 4.55 -8.00
C GLN A 190 10.19 4.61 -6.97
N GLU A 191 10.02 5.75 -6.33
CA GLU A 191 8.95 6.00 -5.36
C GLU A 191 7.56 5.78 -5.99
N GLU A 192 7.24 6.54 -7.03
CA GLU A 192 5.91 6.60 -7.65
C GLU A 192 5.47 5.26 -8.24
N PHE A 193 6.36 4.58 -8.97
CA PHE A 193 6.03 3.27 -9.53
C PHE A 193 5.89 2.18 -8.46
N LEU A 194 6.65 2.26 -7.36
CA LEU A 194 6.49 1.33 -6.24
C LEU A 194 5.23 1.64 -5.43
N GLU A 195 4.86 2.90 -5.25
CA GLU A 195 3.59 3.30 -4.63
C GLU A 195 2.39 2.85 -5.47
N LEU A 196 2.47 2.97 -6.81
CA LEU A 196 1.48 2.40 -7.74
C LEU A 196 1.26 0.90 -7.52
N SER A 197 2.28 0.15 -7.09
CA SER A 197 2.15 -1.29 -6.83
C SER A 197 1.37 -1.64 -5.56
N LEU A 198 1.26 -0.71 -4.60
CA LEU A 198 0.60 -0.91 -3.31
C LEU A 198 -0.89 -1.27 -3.44
N PRO A 199 -1.73 -0.55 -4.20
CA PRO A 199 -3.13 -0.96 -4.40
C PRO A 199 -3.26 -2.33 -5.08
N PHE A 200 -2.35 -2.68 -5.99
CA PHE A 200 -2.33 -4.02 -6.60
C PHE A 200 -2.01 -5.12 -5.59
N LEU A 201 -1.04 -4.89 -4.70
CA LEU A 201 -0.71 -5.83 -3.62
C LEU A 201 -1.89 -6.01 -2.66
N ALA A 202 -2.64 -4.94 -2.35
CA ALA A 202 -3.84 -5.04 -1.53
C ALA A 202 -4.92 -5.94 -2.18
N MET A 203 -5.16 -5.77 -3.48
CA MET A 203 -6.07 -6.62 -4.26
C MET A 203 -5.61 -8.09 -4.27
N VAL A 204 -4.32 -8.32 -4.56
CA VAL A 204 -3.73 -9.66 -4.61
C VAL A 204 -3.84 -10.36 -3.26
N ALA A 205 -3.52 -9.66 -2.16
CA ALA A 205 -3.64 -10.20 -0.80
C ALA A 205 -5.08 -10.66 -0.50
N ALA A 206 -6.07 -9.84 -0.84
CA ALA A 206 -7.48 -10.17 -0.62
C ALA A 206 -7.94 -11.36 -1.48
N ILE A 207 -7.49 -11.45 -2.75
CA ILE A 207 -7.78 -12.59 -3.63
C ILE A 207 -7.13 -13.88 -3.11
N GLN A 208 -5.84 -13.82 -2.74
CA GLN A 208 -5.11 -14.96 -2.16
C GLN A 208 -5.80 -15.46 -0.89
N TYR A 209 -6.14 -14.56 0.03
CA TYR A 209 -6.81 -14.89 1.28
C TYR A 209 -8.17 -15.55 1.04
N ARG A 210 -8.98 -15.00 0.12
CA ARG A 210 -10.26 -15.59 -0.28
C ARG A 210 -10.09 -17.00 -0.84
N ARG A 211 -9.12 -17.20 -1.74
CA ARG A 211 -8.84 -18.51 -2.36
C ARG A 211 -8.42 -19.53 -1.31
N GLU A 212 -7.60 -19.15 -0.35
CA GLU A 212 -7.18 -20.04 0.75
C GLU A 212 -8.38 -20.48 1.60
N ILE A 213 -9.26 -19.55 1.97
CA ILE A 213 -10.46 -19.86 2.75
C ILE A 213 -11.37 -20.81 1.98
N MET A 214 -11.63 -20.52 0.71
CA MET A 214 -12.48 -21.37 -0.12
C MET A 214 -11.90 -22.78 -0.27
N ARG A 215 -10.58 -22.92 -0.42
CA ARG A 215 -9.91 -24.23 -0.44
C ARG A 215 -10.04 -24.97 0.88
N SER A 216 -9.86 -24.25 2.00
CA SER A 216 -10.00 -24.82 3.34
C SER A 216 -11.42 -25.31 3.61
N LEU A 217 -12.44 -24.55 3.17
CA LEU A 217 -13.84 -24.92 3.28
C LEU A 217 -14.17 -26.13 2.39
N ALA A 218 -13.69 -26.15 1.14
CA ALA A 218 -13.90 -27.27 0.23
C ALA A 218 -13.25 -28.56 0.75
N ALA A 219 -12.07 -28.48 1.36
CA ALA A 219 -11.38 -29.63 1.96
C ALA A 219 -12.06 -30.14 3.26
N ALA A 220 -12.83 -29.29 3.95
CA ALA A 220 -13.55 -29.65 5.16
C ALA A 220 -14.92 -30.32 4.89
N LEU A 221 -15.41 -30.28 3.66
CA LEU A 221 -16.61 -31.01 3.27
C LEU A 221 -16.29 -32.52 3.17
N PRO A 222 -17.02 -33.40 3.86
CA PRO A 222 -16.78 -34.83 3.75
C PRO A 222 -17.00 -35.29 2.30
N ALA A 223 -16.07 -36.07 1.77
CA ALA A 223 -16.22 -36.78 0.50
C ALA A 223 -17.31 -37.85 0.67
N GLY A 224 -18.58 -37.46 0.57
CA GLY A 224 -19.71 -38.33 0.88
C GLY A 224 -20.93 -38.00 0.05
N HIS A 225 -21.01 -38.59 -1.15
CA HIS A 225 -22.20 -39.28 -1.71
C HIS A 225 -21.98 -39.53 -3.21
N GLY A 226 -21.14 -40.52 -3.53
CA GLY A 226 -20.90 -40.96 -4.91
C GLY A 226 -20.77 -42.47 -5.08
N GLN A 227 -21.20 -43.28 -4.10
CA GLN A 227 -21.10 -44.75 -4.14
C GLN A 227 -22.42 -45.49 -3.86
N TRP A 228 -23.57 -44.83 -4.01
CA TRP A 228 -24.89 -45.49 -3.94
C TRP A 228 -25.70 -45.34 -5.23
N ALA A 229 -25.08 -45.62 -6.38
CA ALA A 229 -25.80 -45.88 -7.63
C ALA A 229 -24.85 -46.47 -8.68
N LYS A 230 -24.63 -47.79 -8.62
CA LYS A 230 -24.71 -48.75 -9.73
C LYS A 230 -24.13 -50.09 -9.30
#